data_AF-A0A7C4J5Q7-F1
#
_entry.id   AF-A0A7C4J5Q7-F1
#
_cell.length_a   1.000
_cell.length_b   1.000
_cell.length_c   1.000
_cell.angle_alpha   90.00
_cell.angle_beta   90.00
_cell.angle_gamma   90.00
#
_symmetry.space_group_name_H-M   'P 1'
#
loop_
_entity.id
_entity.type
_entity.pdbx_description
1 polymer ?
#
loop_
_entity_poly.entity_id
_entity_poly.type
_entity_poly.pdbx_seq_one_letter_code
_entity_poly.pdbx_strand_id
1 'polypeptide(L)' 'MLKEFRDFIARGNVVDLAVAVIIGGAFGAIVSSLVKDILMPVVSLVTGGIDFTNW' A
#
# COMPACT_ATOMS: atom_id res chain seq x y z
N MET A 1 5.29 20.91 25.95
CA MET A 1 5.19 19.63 25.20
C MET A 1 4.07 19.62 24.16
N LEU A 2 2.79 19.67 24.56
CA LEU A 2 1.64 19.64 23.61
C LEU A 2 1.63 20.82 22.63
N LYS A 3 2.06 22.00 23.08
CA LYS A 3 2.18 23.19 22.23
C LYS A 3 3.36 23.07 21.25
N GLU A 4 4.53 22.65 21.70
CA GLU A 4 5.68 22.41 20.80
C GLU A 4 5.41 21.25 19.82
N PHE A 5 4.65 20.23 20.24
CA PHE A 5 4.21 19.17 19.34
C PHE A 5 3.26 19.71 18.28
N ARG A 6 2.24 20.51 18.66
CA ARG A 6 1.36 21.18 17.71
C ARG A 6 2.14 22.04 16.70
N ASP A 7 3.12 22.80 17.16
CA ASP A 7 3.97 23.62 16.30
C ASP A 7 4.89 22.74 15.42
N PHE A 8 5.30 21.56 15.91
CA PHE A 8 6.07 20.57 15.16
C PHE A 8 5.29 19.98 13.98
N ILE A 9 4.04 19.54 14.20
CA ILE A 9 3.15 19.02 13.14
C ILE A 9 2.54 20.13 12.30
N ALA A 10 2.45 21.37 12.77
CA ALA A 10 2.01 22.49 11.93
C ALA A 10 3.02 22.81 10.80
N ARG A 11 4.23 22.24 10.85
CA ARG A 11 5.18 22.29 9.75
C ARG A 11 4.69 21.42 8.60
N GLY A 12 4.33 22.05 7.48
CA GLY A 12 3.83 21.38 6.27
C GLY A 12 4.70 20.19 5.81
N ASN A 13 6.04 20.32 5.87
CA ASN A 13 6.92 19.22 5.44
C ASN A 13 6.74 17.92 6.24
N VAL A 14 6.35 18.02 7.51
CA VAL A 14 6.22 16.86 8.42
C VAL A 14 4.91 16.16 8.16
N VAL A 15 3.84 16.92 7.94
CA VAL A 15 2.51 16.39 7.62
C VAL A 15 2.53 15.72 6.25
N ASP A 16 3.14 16.37 5.25
CA ASP A 16 3.24 15.81 3.90
C ASP A 16 4.06 14.52 3.89
N LEU A 17 5.15 14.47 4.67
CA LEU A 17 5.94 13.26 4.85
C LEU A 17 5.14 12.14 5.55
N ALA A 18 4.39 12.47 6.60
CA ALA A 18 3.56 11.49 7.30
C ALA A 18 2.45 10.92 6.40
N VAL A 19 1.80 11.77 5.60
CA VAL A 19 0.79 11.36 4.61
C VAL A 19 1.42 10.46 3.55
N ALA A 20 2.61 10.80 3.04
CA ALA A 20 3.32 9.98 2.06
C ALA A 20 3.64 8.57 2.59
N VAL A 21 4.06 8.44 3.85
CA VAL A 21 4.35 7.14 4.48
C VAL A 21 3.08 6.31 4.67
N ILE A 22 1.98 6.93 5.09
CA ILE A 22 0.68 6.24 5.27
C ILE A 22 0.16 5.73 3.93
N ILE A 23 0.20 6.58 2.90
CA ILE A 23 -0.23 6.19 1.54
C ILE A 23 0.70 5.10 1.00
N GLY A 24 2.02 5.23 1.16
CA GLY A 24 2.99 4.22 0.73
C GLY A 24 2.76 2.86 1.37
N GLY A 25 2.45 2.83 2.68
CA GLY A 25 2.12 1.60 3.40
C GLY A 25 0.79 0.98 2.96
N ALA A 26 -0.26 1.81 2.80
CA ALA A 26 -1.59 1.34 2.40
C ALA A 26 -1.65 0.88 0.93
N PHE A 27 -0.88 1.53 0.05
CA PHE A 27 -0.88 1.23 -1.39
C PHE A 27 -0.35 -0.17 -1.70
N GLY A 28 0.57 -0.70 -0.88
CA GLY A 28 1.06 -2.07 -1.01
C GLY A 28 -0.06 -3.12 -0.89
N ALA A 29 -1.02 -2.92 0.03
CA ALA A 29 -2.17 -3.81 0.17
C ALA A 29 -3.09 -3.77 -1.05
N ILE A 30 -3.30 -2.57 -1.63
CA ILE A 30 -4.10 -2.38 -2.86
C ILE A 30 -3.45 -3.12 -4.03
N VAL A 31 -2.14 -2.95 -4.21
CA VAL A 31 -1.39 -3.63 -5.27
C VAL A 31 -1.40 -5.15 -5.04
N SER A 32 -1.24 -5.62 -3.79
CA SER A 32 -1.27 -7.05 -3.48
C SER A 32 -2.62 -7.69 -3.78
N SER A 33 -3.74 -7.04 -3.42
CA SER A 33 -5.09 -7.51 -3.76
C SER A 33 -5.31 -7.48 -5.26
N LEU A 34 -4.89 -6.43 -5.97
CA LEU A 34 -4.98 -6.38 -7.44
C LEU A 34 -4.23 -7.55 -8.10
N VAL A 35 -3.03 -7.86 -7.62
CA VAL A 35 -2.23 -8.97 -8.14
C VAL A 35 -2.92 -10.30 -7.83
N LYS A 36 -3.31 -10.54 -6.58
CA LYS A 36 -3.90 -11.82 -6.14
C LYS A 36 -5.28 -12.09 -6.73
N ASP A 37 -6.13 -11.07 -6.80
CA ASP A 37 -7.55 -11.25 -7.09
C ASP A 37 -7.86 -11.10 -8.58
N ILE A 38 -7.01 -10.38 -9.33
CA ILE A 38 -7.25 -10.11 -10.77
C ILE A 38 -6.15 -10.69 -11.65
N LEU A 39 -4.87 -10.42 -11.35
CA LEU A 39 -3.78 -10.88 -12.23
C LEU A 39 -3.52 -12.38 -12.11
N MET A 40 -3.47 -12.93 -10.90
CA MET A 40 -3.15 -14.34 -10.68
C MET A 40 -4.15 -15.32 -11.29
N PRO A 41 -5.48 -15.07 -11.26
CA PRO A 41 -6.46 -15.88 -12.00
C PRO A 41 -6.28 -15.81 -13.52
N VAL A 42 -5.95 -14.64 -14.05
CA VAL A 42 -5.72 -14.47 -15.50
C VAL A 42 -4.43 -15.17 -15.93
N VAL A 43 -3.37 -15.05 -15.14
CA VAL A 43 -2.09 -15.73 -15.38
C VAL A 43 -2.26 -17.24 -15.27
N SER A 44 -2.97 -17.75 -14.25
CA SER A 44 -3.17 -19.20 -14.05
C SER A 44 -3.96 -19.85 -15.19
N LEU A 45 -4.91 -19.12 -15.80
CA LEU A 45 -5.63 -19.55 -17.00
C LEU A 45 -4.72 -19.66 -18.24
N VAL A 46 -3.76 -18.75 -18.40
CA VAL A 46 -2.83 -18.73 -19.54
C VAL A 46 -1.68 -19.73 -19.38
N THR A 47 -1.20 -19.96 -18.15
CA THR A 47 -0.11 -20.91 -17.87
C THR A 47 -0.58 -22.36 -17.68
N GLY A 48 -1.86 -22.66 -17.90
CA GLY A 48 -2.36 -24.04 -17.97
C GLY A 48 -2.65 -24.70 -16.62
N GLY A 49 -3.10 -23.94 -15.61
CA GLY A 49 -3.57 -24.51 -14.34
C GLY A 49 -2.51 -24.63 -13.23
N ILE A 50 -1.38 -23.91 -13.34
CA ILE A 50 -0.52 -23.67 -12.18
C ILE A 50 -1.25 -22.67 -11.28
N ASP A 51 -1.82 -23.19 -10.21
CA ASP A 51 -2.57 -22.40 -9.24
C ASP A 51 -1.60 -21.69 -8.28
N PHE A 52 -1.28 -20.44 -8.60
CA PHE A 52 -0.44 -19.59 -7.76
C PHE A 52 -1.22 -18.95 -6.60
N THR A 53 -2.53 -19.22 -6.47
CA THR A 53 -3.40 -18.60 -5.45
C THR A 53 -2.96 -18.93 -4.02
N ASN A 54 -2.13 -19.97 -3.83
CA ASN A 54 -1.66 -20.47 -2.53
C ASN A 54 -0.16 -20.27 -2.23
N TRP A 55 0.55 -19.38 -2.94
CA TRP A 55 1.92 -18.96 -2.58
C TRP A 55 1.96 -17.57 -1.95
#